data_AF-A0A7Y3VB38-F1
#
_entry.id   AF-A0A7Y3VB38-F1
#
_cell.length_a   1.000
_cell.length_b   1.000
_cell.length_c   1.000
_cell.angle_alpha   90.00
_cell.angle_beta   90.00
_cell.angle_gamma   90.00
#
_symmetry.space_group_name_H-M   'P 1'
#
loop_
_entity.id
_entity.type
_entity.pdbx_description
1 polymer ?
#
loop_
_entity_poly.entity_id
_entity_poly.type
_entity_poly.pdbx_seq_one_letter_code
_entity_poly.pdbx_strand_id
1 'polypeptide(L)'
;MTINRTVLTTAIACGLMTLSSASLAAGFQLAEYSATGLGRAYAGEAAMADNAGAQWRNPAMLTYLFGTQVSTGAIYVNPNVDVNGTVNFHNVVSHANASDYANDAVIPNFYLSHQMNERVFLGLALGTNYGMETDLSGFAASHFGDEAMIKTMEANLNLGYQLTETVSIGGGVRYVMGEGHFGARVPEKNFIGPGVSLPQGSTLKYMEGDDTSWGWQVGTTWQINPQHRVALSYKSEVVMDFEGHAEGITYGNYKPGQLSITLPATAELASFHQLSEQWAIHSSINWTDWSSFDQLTAEFNDGSSDLIKSENWKDNYRFALGTSYIWDQDLTLRAGIAYDLSAVSTKYRTATIPETSRTWLSVGAGYQATKQLTLDAGFTYIFAKKASLDEPREVSDETAASIAGTYSGKVSGNVWLLGVQASYRF
;
A
#
# COMPACT_ATOMS: atom_id res chain seq x y z
N MET A 1 -24.10 -32.21 18.10
CA MET A 1 -22.80 -32.67 17.57
C MET A 1 -21.71 -31.93 18.31
N THR A 2 -20.99 -32.58 19.23
CA THR A 2 -20.04 -31.93 20.15
C THR A 2 -18.66 -31.81 19.50
N ILE A 3 -18.35 -30.65 18.92
CA ILE A 3 -17.01 -30.37 18.38
C ILE A 3 -16.02 -30.30 19.56
N ASN A 4 -15.00 -31.15 19.49
CA ASN A 4 -14.09 -31.38 20.60
C ASN A 4 -13.11 -30.20 20.72
N ARG A 5 -13.29 -29.36 21.75
CA ARG A 5 -12.57 -28.08 21.92
C ARG A 5 -11.05 -28.21 21.76
N THR A 6 -10.47 -29.31 22.25
CA THR A 6 -9.03 -29.61 22.19
C THR A 6 -8.50 -29.72 20.76
N VAL A 7 -9.29 -30.24 19.81
CA VAL A 7 -8.87 -30.33 18.40
C VAL A 7 -8.82 -28.95 17.76
N LEU A 8 -9.74 -28.05 18.13
CA LEU A 8 -9.76 -26.67 17.64
C LEU A 8 -8.56 -25.87 18.19
N THR A 9 -8.25 -25.98 19.48
CA THR A 9 -7.03 -25.34 20.04
C THR A 9 -5.74 -25.93 19.49
N THR A 10 -5.66 -27.25 19.25
CA THR A 10 -4.47 -27.84 18.62
C THR A 10 -4.33 -27.41 17.15
N ALA A 11 -5.42 -27.30 16.38
CA ALA A 11 -5.37 -26.79 15.01
C ALA A 11 -4.91 -25.32 14.96
N ILE A 12 -5.43 -24.47 15.86
CA ILE A 12 -5.01 -23.06 15.98
C ILE A 12 -3.54 -22.97 16.42
N ALA A 13 -3.11 -23.76 17.41
CA ALA A 13 -1.72 -23.77 17.89
C ALA A 13 -0.73 -24.29 16.83
N CYS A 14 -1.08 -25.33 16.07
CA CYS A 14 -0.25 -25.83 14.98
C CYS A 14 -0.20 -24.88 13.77
N GLY A 15 -1.28 -24.12 13.51
CA GLY A 15 -1.27 -23.05 12.51
C GLY A 15 -0.38 -21.86 12.89
N LEU A 16 -0.20 -21.59 14.19
CA LEU A 16 0.64 -20.51 14.70
C LEU A 16 2.15 -20.84 14.75
N MET A 17 2.54 -22.13 14.69
CA MET A 17 3.92 -22.57 14.93
C MET A 17 4.84 -22.66 13.68
N THR A 18 4.43 -22.13 12.53
CA THR A 18 5.25 -22.12 11.29
C THR A 18 5.58 -20.73 10.73
N LEU A 19 5.17 -19.65 11.39
CA LEU A 19 5.42 -18.27 10.95
C LEU A 19 6.69 -17.68 11.58
N SER A 20 7.86 -18.07 11.06
CA SER A 20 9.16 -17.51 11.44
C SER A 20 9.93 -16.92 10.25
N SER A 21 9.49 -15.75 9.78
CA SER A 21 10.24 -14.84 8.88
C SER A 21 9.66 -13.42 8.95
N ALA A 22 10.54 -12.42 8.92
CA ALA A 22 10.20 -10.99 8.91
C ALA A 22 10.86 -10.30 7.69
N SER A 23 10.10 -9.55 6.86
CA SER A 23 10.57 -8.74 5.70
C SER A 23 9.51 -7.93 4.93
N LEU A 24 9.41 -6.61 5.09
CA LEU A 24 8.67 -5.66 4.20
C LEU A 24 8.90 -5.87 2.66
N ALA A 25 8.07 -5.39 1.72
CA ALA A 25 6.93 -4.43 1.70
C ALA A 25 5.85 -4.75 0.62
N ALA A 26 4.96 -3.80 0.27
CA ALA A 26 3.80 -3.92 -0.66
C ALA A 26 4.01 -3.37 -2.07
N GLY A 27 5.26 -3.03 -2.39
CA GLY A 27 5.50 -1.88 -3.24
C GLY A 27 4.96 -0.63 -2.55
N PHE A 28 4.46 0.31 -3.35
CA PHE A 28 3.98 1.60 -2.89
C PHE A 28 2.46 1.69 -2.72
N GLN A 29 1.71 0.58 -2.73
CA GLN A 29 0.27 0.58 -2.41
C GLN A 29 0.04 0.58 -0.89
N LEU A 30 -0.83 1.48 -0.44
CA LEU A 30 -1.25 1.63 0.95
C LEU A 30 -2.67 1.10 1.15
N ALA A 31 -2.90 0.37 2.25
CA ALA A 31 -4.22 -0.02 2.73
C ALA A 31 -4.75 0.93 3.82
N GLU A 32 -3.94 1.90 4.25
CA GLU A 32 -4.05 2.68 5.48
C GLU A 32 -5.08 3.83 5.45
N TYR A 33 -6.31 3.53 5.06
CA TYR A 33 -7.37 4.54 4.96
C TYR A 33 -8.28 4.64 6.20
N SER A 34 -8.36 3.64 7.07
CA SER A 34 -9.21 3.72 8.28
C SER A 34 -8.70 2.89 9.46
N ALA A 35 -8.74 3.45 10.67
CA ALA A 35 -8.37 2.71 11.88
C ALA A 35 -9.36 1.58 12.20
N THR A 36 -10.63 1.75 11.80
CA THR A 36 -11.68 0.73 11.91
C THR A 36 -11.38 -0.51 11.05
N GLY A 37 -10.86 -0.31 9.83
CA GLY A 37 -10.39 -1.38 8.94
C GLY A 37 -9.04 -1.95 9.36
N LEU A 38 -8.13 -1.11 9.87
CA LEU A 38 -6.81 -1.50 10.38
C LEU A 38 -6.96 -2.62 11.43
N GLY A 39 -7.80 -2.40 12.44
CA GLY A 39 -8.02 -3.34 13.53
C GLY A 39 -8.59 -4.71 13.14
N ARG A 40 -8.95 -4.90 11.85
CA ARG A 40 -9.49 -6.16 11.30
C ARG A 40 -8.75 -6.62 10.04
N ALA A 41 -7.51 -6.14 9.85
CA ALA A 41 -6.64 -6.44 8.70
C ALA A 41 -7.27 -6.11 7.34
N TYR A 42 -8.11 -5.09 7.25
CA TYR A 42 -8.85 -4.71 6.04
C TYR A 42 -9.54 -5.91 5.35
N ALA A 43 -10.27 -6.70 6.14
CA ALA A 43 -11.01 -7.85 5.67
C ALA A 43 -12.46 -7.48 5.36
N GLY A 44 -12.94 -7.81 4.16
CA GLY A 44 -14.35 -7.61 3.75
C GLY A 44 -14.76 -6.14 3.58
N GLU A 45 -13.80 -5.22 3.43
CA GLU A 45 -14.01 -3.78 3.45
C GLU A 45 -15.03 -3.28 2.45
N ALA A 46 -15.03 -3.80 1.22
CA ALA A 46 -15.99 -3.38 0.20
C ALA A 46 -17.45 -3.73 0.54
N ALA A 47 -17.70 -4.59 1.55
CA ALA A 47 -19.03 -4.92 2.07
C ALA A 47 -19.36 -4.27 3.42
N MET A 48 -18.46 -3.45 3.99
CA MET A 48 -18.61 -2.87 5.33
C MET A 48 -19.15 -1.45 5.31
N ALA A 49 -19.81 -1.04 6.41
CA ALA A 49 -20.45 0.27 6.54
C ALA A 49 -20.46 0.76 8.01
N ASP A 50 -19.33 0.61 8.71
CA ASP A 50 -19.23 1.04 10.12
C ASP A 50 -19.39 2.55 10.28
N ASN A 51 -18.85 3.31 9.34
CA ASN A 51 -18.76 4.77 9.38
C ASN A 51 -18.47 5.38 8.00
N ALA A 52 -18.30 6.69 7.92
CA ALA A 52 -18.16 7.42 6.65
C ALA A 52 -16.96 6.99 5.78
N GLY A 53 -15.95 6.32 6.36
CA GLY A 53 -14.79 5.78 5.63
C GLY A 53 -15.11 4.63 4.68
N ALA A 54 -16.25 3.97 4.82
CA ALA A 54 -16.66 2.85 3.95
C ALA A 54 -16.68 3.22 2.44
N GLN A 55 -17.03 4.47 2.13
CA GLN A 55 -17.06 4.99 0.76
C GLN A 55 -15.69 4.97 0.06
N TRP A 56 -14.58 4.96 0.83
CA TRP A 56 -13.23 4.91 0.28
C TRP A 56 -12.96 3.60 -0.47
N ARG A 57 -13.56 2.50 0.01
CA ARG A 57 -13.42 1.19 -0.61
C ARG A 57 -14.54 0.88 -1.58
N ASN A 58 -15.78 1.23 -1.24
CA ASN A 58 -16.94 1.00 -2.10
C ASN A 58 -17.99 2.12 -1.96
N PRO A 59 -18.18 2.98 -2.98
CA PRO A 59 -19.21 4.03 -2.98
C PRO A 59 -20.63 3.51 -2.75
N ALA A 60 -20.95 2.26 -3.12
CA ALA A 60 -22.27 1.68 -2.88
C ALA A 60 -22.58 1.51 -1.38
N MET A 61 -21.57 1.47 -0.51
CA MET A 61 -21.76 1.38 0.93
C MET A 61 -22.26 2.69 1.57
N LEU A 62 -22.24 3.81 0.83
CA LEU A 62 -22.89 5.07 1.24
C LEU A 62 -24.38 4.87 1.56
N THR A 63 -25.08 3.94 0.89
CA THR A 63 -26.53 3.73 1.10
C THR A 63 -26.89 3.11 2.45
N TYR A 64 -25.90 2.71 3.25
CA TYR A 64 -26.08 2.21 4.61
C TYR A 64 -25.79 3.29 5.67
N LEU A 65 -25.34 4.48 5.24
CA LEU A 65 -24.92 5.58 6.11
C LEU A 65 -26.02 6.65 6.17
N PHE A 66 -27.09 6.34 6.89
CA PHE A 66 -28.22 7.25 7.08
C PHE A 66 -27.82 8.56 7.76
N GLY A 67 -28.56 9.63 7.43
CA GLY A 67 -28.33 10.98 7.94
C GLY A 67 -27.06 11.65 7.39
N THR A 68 -26.41 12.46 8.21
CA THR A 68 -25.07 13.01 7.93
C THR A 68 -24.07 12.36 8.88
N GLN A 69 -22.94 11.90 8.36
CA GLN A 69 -21.88 11.30 9.17
C GLN A 69 -20.51 11.86 8.75
N VAL A 70 -19.65 12.09 9.73
CA VAL A 70 -18.26 12.49 9.52
C VAL A 70 -17.35 11.48 10.21
N SER A 71 -16.29 11.06 9.53
CA SER A 71 -15.22 10.26 10.13
C SER A 71 -13.87 10.87 9.81
N THR A 72 -12.97 10.92 10.78
CA THR A 72 -11.60 11.37 10.56
C THR A 72 -10.66 10.69 11.53
N GLY A 73 -9.43 10.46 11.08
CA GLY A 73 -8.42 9.76 11.84
C GLY A 73 -7.05 9.90 11.23
N ALA A 74 -6.11 9.17 11.80
CA ALA A 74 -4.78 9.00 11.24
C ALA A 74 -4.24 7.62 11.58
N ILE A 75 -3.36 7.11 10.72
CA ILE A 75 -2.60 5.88 10.95
C ILE A 75 -1.12 6.24 10.93
N TYR A 76 -0.43 5.97 12.03
CA TYR A 76 1.02 5.97 12.08
C TYR A 76 1.52 4.63 11.53
N VAL A 77 2.46 4.68 10.59
CA VAL A 77 3.11 3.53 9.96
C VAL A 77 4.59 3.62 10.28
N ASN A 78 5.11 2.63 11.01
CA ASN A 78 6.54 2.49 11.25
C ASN A 78 7.03 1.22 10.57
N PRO A 79 7.53 1.33 9.33
CA PRO A 79 8.33 0.28 8.73
C PRO A 79 9.69 0.20 9.43
N ASN A 80 10.30 -0.98 9.35
CA ASN A 80 11.72 -1.21 9.59
C ASN A 80 12.17 -2.13 8.46
N VAL A 81 12.93 -1.64 7.48
CA VAL A 81 13.47 -2.45 6.37
C VAL A 81 14.97 -2.59 6.53
N ASP A 82 15.46 -3.82 6.45
CA ASP A 82 16.88 -4.15 6.39
C ASP A 82 17.22 -4.74 5.03
N VAL A 83 18.35 -4.38 4.44
CA VAL A 83 18.92 -5.06 3.28
C VAL A 83 20.35 -5.44 3.59
N ASN A 84 20.69 -6.72 3.40
CA ASN A 84 21.99 -7.28 3.77
C ASN A 84 22.58 -8.06 2.59
N GLY A 85 23.80 -7.71 2.17
CA GLY A 85 24.43 -8.30 1.01
C GLY A 85 25.85 -7.82 0.77
N THR A 86 26.32 -8.05 -0.45
CA THR A 86 27.66 -7.68 -0.89
C THR A 86 27.64 -7.14 -2.31
N VAL A 87 28.56 -6.22 -2.62
CA VAL A 87 28.90 -5.87 -4.00
C VAL A 87 30.18 -6.59 -4.39
N ASN A 88 30.23 -7.14 -5.61
CA ASN A 88 31.41 -7.73 -6.21
C ASN A 88 31.80 -6.94 -7.47
N PHE A 89 33.02 -6.42 -7.50
CA PHE A 89 33.64 -5.84 -8.69
C PHE A 89 34.97 -6.56 -8.97
N HIS A 90 35.05 -7.33 -10.06
CA HIS A 90 36.27 -8.03 -10.48
C HIS A 90 36.96 -8.86 -9.37
N ASN A 91 36.17 -9.56 -8.55
CA ASN A 91 36.59 -10.34 -7.37
C ASN A 91 37.00 -9.52 -6.13
N VAL A 92 36.84 -8.19 -6.15
CA VAL A 92 36.85 -7.36 -4.94
C VAL A 92 35.44 -7.36 -4.37
N VAL A 93 35.28 -7.82 -3.12
CA VAL A 93 33.97 -7.97 -2.47
C VAL A 93 33.86 -6.99 -1.30
N SER A 94 32.88 -6.10 -1.37
CA SER A 94 32.52 -5.12 -0.35
C SER A 94 31.22 -5.55 0.36
N HIS A 95 31.08 -5.26 1.65
CA HIS A 95 29.80 -5.43 2.35
C HIS A 95 28.87 -4.28 1.98
N ALA A 96 27.61 -4.60 1.67
CA ALA A 96 26.60 -3.66 1.25
C ALA A 96 25.32 -3.96 2.01
N ASN A 97 25.22 -3.32 3.18
CA ASN A 97 24.09 -3.43 4.10
C ASN A 97 23.52 -2.02 4.34
N ALA A 98 22.20 -1.93 4.50
CA ALA A 98 21.50 -0.80 5.07
C ALA A 98 20.38 -1.32 6.00
N SER A 99 20.04 -0.55 7.02
CA SER A 99 19.09 -0.92 8.06
C SER A 99 18.20 0.27 8.38
N ASP A 100 16.93 -0.03 8.68
CA ASP A 100 15.86 0.93 8.96
C ASP A 100 15.74 2.03 7.88
N TYR A 101 15.85 1.63 6.61
CA TYR A 101 16.01 2.54 5.47
C TYR A 101 14.69 3.00 4.81
N ALA A 102 13.55 2.67 5.41
CA ALA A 102 12.24 3.15 4.96
C ALA A 102 11.64 4.05 6.03
N ASN A 103 11.14 5.22 5.64
CA ASN A 103 10.76 6.25 6.59
C ASN A 103 9.38 6.00 7.20
N ASP A 104 9.18 6.49 8.43
CA ASP A 104 7.88 6.44 9.10
C ASP A 104 6.93 7.53 8.59
N ALA A 105 5.64 7.24 8.63
CA ALA A 105 4.62 8.13 8.06
C ALA A 105 3.38 8.23 8.94
N VAL A 106 2.75 9.42 8.93
CA VAL A 106 1.39 9.61 9.44
C VAL A 106 0.46 9.80 8.26
N ILE A 107 -0.49 8.88 8.09
CA ILE A 107 -1.47 8.87 7.01
C ILE A 107 -2.81 9.40 7.56
N PRO A 108 -3.16 10.67 7.33
CA PRO A 108 -4.44 11.23 7.74
C PRO A 108 -5.57 10.76 6.83
N ASN A 109 -6.79 10.72 7.36
CA ASN A 109 -8.01 10.46 6.60
C ASN A 109 -9.18 11.33 7.07
N PHE A 110 -10.03 11.71 6.12
CA PHE A 110 -11.26 12.48 6.38
C PHE A 110 -12.38 12.04 5.45
N TYR A 111 -13.58 11.87 6.00
CA TYR A 111 -14.74 11.35 5.31
C TYR A 111 -15.99 12.10 5.74
N LEU A 112 -16.84 12.45 4.79
CA LEU A 112 -18.18 12.97 4.97
C LEU A 112 -19.14 12.12 4.14
N SER A 113 -20.27 11.71 4.71
CA SER A 113 -21.39 11.11 3.98
C SER A 113 -22.68 11.86 4.32
N HIS A 114 -23.53 12.05 3.32
CA HIS A 114 -24.81 12.75 3.48
C HIS A 114 -25.92 12.05 2.68
N GLN A 115 -26.96 11.61 3.39
CA GLN A 115 -28.19 11.10 2.80
C GLN A 115 -29.02 12.26 2.23
N MET A 116 -29.12 12.33 0.90
CA MET A 116 -29.91 13.37 0.22
C MET A 116 -31.40 13.06 0.20
N ASN A 117 -31.76 11.78 0.09
CA ASN A 117 -33.14 11.28 0.18
C ASN A 117 -33.12 9.77 0.51
N GLU A 118 -34.25 9.10 0.38
CA GLU A 118 -34.38 7.66 0.69
C GLU A 118 -33.47 6.74 -0.14
N ARG A 119 -32.97 7.18 -1.31
CA ARG A 119 -32.17 6.34 -2.22
C ARG A 119 -30.83 6.93 -2.65
N VAL A 120 -30.67 8.26 -2.59
CA VAL A 120 -29.46 8.96 -3.06
C VAL A 120 -28.63 9.43 -1.87
N PHE A 121 -27.36 9.08 -1.90
CA PHE A 121 -26.37 9.41 -0.89
C PHE A 121 -25.14 10.02 -1.56
N LEU A 122 -24.60 11.08 -0.98
CA LEU A 122 -23.37 11.73 -1.43
C LEU A 122 -22.25 11.49 -0.43
N GLY A 123 -21.02 11.49 -0.92
CA GLY A 123 -19.84 11.36 -0.10
C GLY A 123 -18.67 12.20 -0.61
N LEU A 124 -17.91 12.75 0.33
CA LEU A 124 -16.58 13.32 0.11
C LEU A 124 -15.60 12.52 0.95
N ALA A 125 -14.48 12.13 0.35
CA ALA A 125 -13.44 11.37 1.03
C ALA A 125 -12.04 11.88 0.65
N LEU A 126 -11.19 12.06 1.65
CA LEU A 126 -9.81 12.54 1.53
C LEU A 126 -8.88 11.54 2.21
N GLY A 127 -7.80 11.16 1.52
CA GLY A 127 -6.83 10.19 2.03
C GLY A 127 -5.75 9.89 0.99
N THR A 128 -5.23 8.66 0.99
CA THR A 128 -4.27 8.18 -0.02
C THR A 128 -4.43 6.69 -0.25
N ASN A 129 -4.08 6.21 -1.45
CA ASN A 129 -3.96 4.77 -1.75
C ASN A 129 -2.50 4.38 -2.09
N TYR A 130 -1.58 5.36 -2.24
CA TYR A 130 -0.22 5.11 -2.70
C TYR A 130 0.79 6.03 -2.01
N GLY A 131 1.85 5.43 -1.47
CA GLY A 131 2.93 6.15 -0.82
C GLY A 131 4.05 5.21 -0.39
N MET A 132 5.30 5.66 -0.53
CA MET A 132 6.50 4.96 -0.10
C MET A 132 7.66 5.96 -0.09
N GLU A 133 8.59 5.80 0.86
CA GLU A 133 9.83 6.59 0.94
C GLU A 133 10.95 5.67 1.45
N THR A 134 12.07 5.62 0.71
CA THR A 134 13.27 4.86 1.07
C THR A 134 14.52 5.72 0.89
N ASP A 135 15.39 5.70 1.90
CA ASP A 135 16.67 6.40 1.95
C ASP A 135 17.80 5.40 2.25
N LEU A 136 18.54 5.04 1.20
CA LEU A 136 19.72 4.18 1.22
C LEU A 136 21.02 5.03 1.19
N SER A 137 21.01 6.22 1.78
CA SER A 137 22.18 7.11 1.88
C SER A 137 23.44 6.40 2.37
N GLY A 138 24.49 6.47 1.56
CA GLY A 138 25.78 5.82 1.86
C GLY A 138 25.74 4.29 1.84
N PHE A 139 24.73 3.67 1.23
CA PHE A 139 24.71 2.25 0.87
C PHE A 139 25.81 1.95 -0.16
N ALA A 140 26.52 0.83 -0.01
CA ALA A 140 27.66 0.51 -0.88
C ALA A 140 27.28 0.05 -2.30
N ALA A 141 25.98 -0.12 -2.58
CA ALA A 141 25.43 -0.39 -3.91
C ALA A 141 24.53 0.75 -4.45
N SER A 142 24.71 1.98 -3.93
CA SER A 142 23.97 3.20 -4.29
C SER A 142 23.98 3.55 -5.79
N HIS A 143 24.86 2.94 -6.59
CA HIS A 143 24.86 3.08 -8.05
C HIS A 143 23.66 2.42 -8.74
N PHE A 144 23.00 1.44 -8.12
CA PHE A 144 21.73 0.89 -8.60
C PHE A 144 20.52 1.70 -8.15
N GLY A 145 20.69 2.54 -7.13
CA GLY A 145 19.66 3.37 -6.54
C GLY A 145 19.97 3.64 -5.06
N ASP A 146 19.76 4.86 -4.60
CA ASP A 146 19.97 5.24 -3.21
C ASP A 146 18.79 5.99 -2.58
N GLU A 147 17.84 6.47 -3.36
CA GLU A 147 16.57 7.01 -2.84
C GLU A 147 15.41 6.74 -3.80
N ALA A 148 14.22 6.56 -3.25
CA ALA A 148 12.98 6.50 -4.00
C ALA A 148 11.81 6.94 -3.13
N MET A 149 11.02 7.89 -3.63
CA MET A 149 9.84 8.41 -2.96
C MET A 149 8.69 8.54 -3.97
N ILE A 150 7.51 8.13 -3.54
CA ILE A 150 6.24 8.53 -4.16
C ILE A 150 5.27 8.85 -3.03
N LYS A 151 4.56 9.96 -3.14
CA LYS A 151 3.61 10.40 -2.12
C LYS A 151 2.39 10.99 -2.79
N THR A 152 1.24 10.36 -2.58
CA THR A 152 -0.03 10.79 -3.19
C THR A 152 -1.03 11.26 -2.15
N MET A 153 -1.87 12.22 -2.53
CA MET A 153 -3.08 12.62 -1.83
C MET A 153 -4.26 12.55 -2.80
N GLU A 154 -5.37 11.98 -2.36
CA GLU A 154 -6.53 11.70 -3.21
C GLU A 154 -7.82 12.24 -2.59
N ALA A 155 -8.59 12.97 -3.41
CA ALA A 155 -9.88 13.54 -3.08
C ALA A 155 -10.98 12.91 -3.95
N ASN A 156 -11.95 12.25 -3.30
CA ASN A 156 -12.98 11.46 -3.97
C ASN A 156 -14.36 12.06 -3.74
N LEU A 157 -15.08 12.32 -4.84
CA LEU A 157 -16.49 12.69 -4.84
C LEU A 157 -17.31 11.45 -5.23
N ASN A 158 -18.12 10.96 -4.29
CA ASN A 158 -18.82 9.70 -4.39
C ASN A 158 -20.34 9.89 -4.38
N LEU A 159 -21.05 9.04 -5.13
CA LEU A 159 -22.49 8.91 -5.12
C LEU A 159 -22.89 7.44 -4.92
N GLY A 160 -23.73 7.18 -3.92
CA GLY A 160 -24.40 5.91 -3.70
C GLY A 160 -25.88 6.01 -4.11
N TYR A 161 -26.38 4.97 -4.79
CA TYR A 161 -27.77 4.85 -5.19
C TYR A 161 -28.34 3.49 -4.81
N GLN A 162 -29.39 3.49 -4.00
CA GLN A 162 -30.15 2.29 -3.65
C GLN A 162 -31.09 1.94 -4.82
N LEU A 163 -30.68 0.93 -5.60
CA LEU A 163 -31.38 0.48 -6.80
C LEU A 163 -32.63 -0.32 -6.44
N THR A 164 -32.52 -1.21 -5.44
CA THR A 164 -33.62 -1.99 -4.86
C THR A 164 -33.46 -2.06 -3.34
N GLU A 165 -34.42 -2.68 -2.63
CA GLU A 165 -34.30 -2.94 -1.20
C GLU A 165 -33.06 -3.77 -0.81
N THR A 166 -32.51 -4.56 -1.75
CA THR A 166 -31.39 -5.49 -1.53
C THR A 166 -30.15 -5.18 -2.35
N VAL A 167 -30.21 -4.29 -3.35
CA VAL A 167 -29.09 -3.96 -4.23
C VAL A 167 -28.84 -2.46 -4.23
N SER A 168 -27.62 -2.08 -3.92
CA SER A 168 -27.13 -0.71 -4.10
C SER A 168 -25.94 -0.69 -5.04
N ILE A 169 -25.83 0.39 -5.80
CA ILE A 169 -24.69 0.70 -6.66
C ILE A 169 -24.08 2.02 -6.22
N GLY A 170 -22.85 2.27 -6.62
CA GLY A 170 -22.23 3.57 -6.43
C GLY A 170 -21.09 3.81 -7.41
N GLY A 171 -20.77 5.08 -7.61
CA GLY A 171 -19.66 5.54 -8.42
C GLY A 171 -19.03 6.78 -7.81
N GLY A 172 -17.79 7.07 -8.20
CA GLY A 172 -17.10 8.27 -7.78
C GLY A 172 -15.99 8.68 -8.72
N VAL A 173 -15.67 9.97 -8.70
CA VAL A 173 -14.52 10.56 -9.40
C VAL A 173 -13.43 10.79 -8.36
N ARG A 174 -12.19 10.47 -8.74
CA ARG A 174 -10.99 10.54 -7.91
C ARG A 174 -10.07 11.61 -8.50
N TYR A 175 -9.71 12.61 -7.72
CA TYR A 175 -8.66 13.57 -8.06
C TYR A 175 -7.42 13.23 -7.26
N VAL A 176 -6.33 12.88 -7.93
CA VAL A 176 -5.07 12.45 -7.31
C VAL A 176 -4.03 13.52 -7.56
N MET A 177 -3.33 13.91 -6.51
CA MET A 177 -2.17 14.80 -6.54
C MET A 177 -0.98 13.98 -6.05
N GLY A 178 0.17 14.12 -6.68
CA GLY A 178 1.36 13.39 -6.29
C GLY A 178 2.63 14.20 -6.44
N GLU A 179 3.62 13.85 -5.62
CA GLU A 179 5.03 14.21 -5.78
C GLU A 179 5.86 12.91 -5.74
N GLY A 180 6.98 12.89 -6.45
CA GLY A 180 7.87 11.73 -6.49
C GLY A 180 9.29 12.09 -6.89
N HIS A 181 10.24 11.29 -6.41
CA HIS A 181 11.63 11.37 -6.84
C HIS A 181 12.32 10.00 -6.78
N PHE A 182 13.42 9.85 -7.51
CA PHE A 182 14.35 8.74 -7.35
C PHE A 182 15.79 9.20 -7.60
N GLY A 183 16.75 8.51 -6.99
CA GLY A 183 18.17 8.80 -7.14
C GLY A 183 19.05 7.55 -7.23
N ALA A 184 20.23 7.74 -7.80
CA ALA A 184 21.39 6.85 -7.66
C ALA A 184 22.66 7.71 -7.51
N ARG A 185 23.61 7.26 -6.68
CA ARG A 185 24.88 7.96 -6.40
C ARG A 185 26.11 7.09 -6.66
N VAL A 186 27.25 7.74 -6.87
CA VAL A 186 28.56 7.09 -6.88
C VAL A 186 28.87 6.57 -5.47
N PRO A 187 29.05 5.26 -5.23
CA PRO A 187 29.18 4.74 -3.88
C PRO A 187 30.42 5.24 -3.14
N GLU A 188 30.23 5.79 -1.94
CA GLU A 188 31.32 6.24 -1.06
C GLU A 188 32.11 5.08 -0.44
N LYS A 189 31.42 3.96 -0.16
CA LYS A 189 31.93 2.84 0.64
C LYS A 189 32.28 1.61 -0.19
N ASN A 190 32.49 1.77 -1.50
CA ASN A 190 32.80 0.68 -2.42
C ASN A 190 33.90 1.07 -3.41
N PHE A 191 34.51 0.06 -4.04
CA PHE A 191 35.50 0.23 -5.09
C PHE A 191 34.82 0.67 -6.41
N ILE A 192 35.37 1.72 -7.03
CA ILE A 192 34.97 2.20 -8.36
C ILE A 192 35.94 1.63 -9.39
N GLY A 193 35.43 1.25 -10.57
CA GLY A 193 36.22 0.61 -11.61
C GLY A 193 37.46 1.40 -12.07
N PRO A 194 38.59 0.71 -12.35
CA PRO A 194 39.81 1.38 -12.80
C PRO A 194 39.59 2.04 -14.16
N GLY A 195 39.91 3.33 -14.26
CA GLY A 195 39.66 4.15 -15.45
C GLY A 195 38.37 4.98 -15.38
N VAL A 196 37.48 4.73 -14.41
CA VAL A 196 36.29 5.54 -14.15
C VAL A 196 36.64 6.63 -13.12
N SER A 197 36.81 7.87 -13.58
CA SER A 197 37.11 9.01 -12.71
C SER A 197 35.83 9.76 -12.32
N LEU A 198 35.08 9.18 -11.38
CA LEU A 198 33.88 9.79 -10.82
C LEU A 198 34.11 10.13 -9.32
N PRO A 199 33.77 11.34 -8.84
CA PRO A 199 33.85 11.66 -7.43
C PRO A 199 32.91 10.79 -6.60
N GLN A 200 33.42 10.16 -5.54
CA GLN A 200 32.59 9.43 -4.58
C GLN A 200 31.53 10.34 -3.95
N GLY A 201 30.33 9.81 -3.73
CA GLY A 201 29.19 10.54 -3.17
C GLY A 201 28.51 11.53 -4.13
N SER A 202 28.95 11.64 -5.39
CA SER A 202 28.27 12.49 -6.39
C SER A 202 27.02 11.81 -6.97
N THR A 203 26.02 12.62 -7.33
CA THR A 203 24.77 12.19 -7.98
C THR A 203 25.07 11.61 -9.37
N LEU A 204 24.72 10.34 -9.60
CA LEU A 204 24.79 9.73 -10.94
C LEU A 204 23.59 10.13 -11.76
N LYS A 205 22.40 9.85 -11.23
CA LYS A 205 21.10 10.23 -11.77
C LYS A 205 20.18 10.58 -10.62
N TYR A 206 19.45 11.67 -10.76
CA TYR A 206 18.35 12.05 -9.89
C TYR A 206 17.24 12.61 -10.78
N MET A 207 16.00 12.42 -10.38
CA MET A 207 14.85 13.07 -11.01
C MET A 207 13.73 13.25 -10.00
N GLU A 208 13.12 14.43 -10.02
CA GLU A 208 11.93 14.77 -9.23
C GLU A 208 10.86 15.41 -10.10
N GLY A 209 9.60 15.31 -9.66
CA GLY A 209 8.47 15.98 -10.28
C GLY A 209 7.17 15.88 -9.47
N ASP A 210 6.19 16.66 -9.88
CA ASP A 210 4.82 16.64 -9.37
C ASP A 210 3.79 16.50 -10.50
N ASP A 211 2.60 15.99 -10.18
CA ASP A 211 1.49 15.88 -11.14
C ASP A 211 0.13 15.82 -10.41
N THR A 212 -0.94 16.16 -11.14
CA THR A 212 -2.32 15.95 -10.73
C THR A 212 -3.15 15.27 -11.82
N SER A 213 -3.68 14.10 -11.51
CA SER A 213 -4.39 13.23 -12.47
C SER A 213 -5.77 12.80 -11.96
N TRP A 214 -6.54 12.16 -12.83
CA TRP A 214 -7.93 11.79 -12.60
C TRP A 214 -8.14 10.29 -12.71
N GLY A 215 -8.87 9.74 -11.74
CA GLY A 215 -9.36 8.37 -11.75
C GLY A 215 -10.86 8.30 -11.51
N TRP A 216 -11.38 7.08 -11.53
CA TRP A 216 -12.76 6.80 -11.18
C TRP A 216 -12.85 5.52 -10.34
N GLN A 217 -13.97 5.35 -9.66
CA GLN A 217 -14.28 4.12 -8.94
C GLN A 217 -15.76 3.80 -9.03
N VAL A 218 -16.08 2.51 -8.99
CA VAL A 218 -17.44 1.99 -8.95
C VAL A 218 -17.55 0.87 -7.94
N GLY A 219 -18.76 0.61 -7.48
CA GLY A 219 -19.03 -0.60 -6.74
C GLY A 219 -20.50 -0.94 -6.67
N THR A 220 -20.76 -2.13 -6.19
CA THR A 220 -22.08 -2.71 -6.01
C THR A 220 -22.09 -3.53 -4.73
N THR A 221 -23.26 -3.66 -4.13
CA THR A 221 -23.48 -4.47 -2.93
C THR A 221 -24.85 -5.13 -3.02
N TRP A 222 -24.88 -6.41 -2.65
CA TRP A 222 -26.07 -7.23 -2.58
C TRP A 222 -26.26 -7.72 -1.14
N GLN A 223 -27.29 -7.18 -0.49
CA GLN A 223 -27.82 -7.65 0.77
C GLN A 223 -28.67 -8.90 0.52
N ILE A 224 -28.07 -10.09 0.67
CA ILE A 224 -28.74 -11.37 0.45
C ILE A 224 -29.89 -11.55 1.45
N ASN A 225 -29.65 -11.18 2.70
CA ASN A 225 -30.62 -11.10 3.80
C ASN A 225 -30.06 -10.14 4.89
N PRO A 226 -30.76 -9.82 5.99
CA PRO A 226 -30.27 -8.88 7.00
C PRO A 226 -28.91 -9.24 7.64
N GLN A 227 -28.50 -10.51 7.60
CA GLN A 227 -27.28 -11.02 8.20
C GLN A 227 -26.12 -11.16 7.20
N HIS A 228 -26.38 -11.21 5.89
CA HIS A 228 -25.39 -11.57 4.88
C HIS A 228 -25.38 -10.59 3.71
N ARG A 229 -24.18 -10.12 3.37
CA ARG A 229 -23.92 -9.17 2.28
C ARG A 229 -22.69 -9.61 1.50
N VAL A 230 -22.75 -9.44 0.19
CA VAL A 230 -21.60 -9.57 -0.72
C VAL A 230 -21.49 -8.29 -1.52
N ALA A 231 -20.27 -7.83 -1.78
CA ALA A 231 -20.00 -6.60 -2.51
C ALA A 231 -18.82 -6.76 -3.46
N LEU A 232 -18.84 -6.00 -4.55
CA LEU A 232 -17.77 -5.89 -5.52
C LEU A 232 -17.45 -4.41 -5.71
N SER A 233 -16.18 -4.04 -5.63
CA SER A 233 -15.69 -2.68 -5.94
C SER A 233 -14.55 -2.73 -6.93
N TYR A 234 -14.42 -1.68 -7.74
CA TYR A 234 -13.32 -1.47 -8.67
C TYR A 234 -12.87 0.00 -8.61
N LYS A 235 -11.57 0.23 -8.52
CA LYS A 235 -10.94 1.54 -8.75
C LYS A 235 -10.10 1.46 -10.03
N SER A 236 -10.23 2.45 -10.89
CA SER A 236 -9.37 2.58 -12.07
C SER A 236 -7.90 2.71 -11.68
N GLU A 237 -7.03 2.38 -12.62
CA GLU A 237 -5.68 2.94 -12.63
C GLU A 237 -5.72 4.48 -12.71
N VAL A 238 -4.61 5.11 -12.38
CA VAL A 238 -4.36 6.54 -12.58
C VAL A 238 -2.94 6.68 -13.09
N VAL A 239 -2.76 7.17 -14.31
CA VAL A 239 -1.43 7.50 -14.83
C VAL A 239 -1.05 8.87 -14.28
N MET A 240 0.10 8.95 -13.62
CA MET A 240 0.70 10.20 -13.14
C MET A 240 1.88 10.54 -14.05
N ASP A 241 1.85 11.70 -14.71
CA ASP A 241 2.91 12.17 -15.58
C ASP A 241 3.74 13.22 -14.82
N PHE A 242 4.63 12.77 -13.93
CA PHE A 242 5.38 13.65 -13.03
C PHE A 242 6.28 14.62 -13.82
N GLU A 243 5.85 15.87 -13.98
CA GLU A 243 6.61 16.93 -14.65
C GLU A 243 7.63 17.53 -13.68
N GLY A 244 8.86 17.74 -14.16
CA GLY A 244 9.92 18.30 -13.34
C GLY A 244 11.26 18.32 -14.05
N HIS A 245 12.29 17.79 -13.38
CA HIS A 245 13.64 17.78 -13.92
C HIS A 245 14.50 16.64 -13.40
N ALA A 246 15.53 16.31 -14.19
CA ALA A 246 16.58 15.37 -13.83
C ALA A 246 17.94 16.06 -13.75
N GLU A 247 18.81 15.58 -12.88
CA GLU A 247 20.18 16.06 -12.71
C GLU A 247 21.17 14.95 -12.34
N GLY A 248 22.46 15.28 -12.25
CA GLY A 248 23.55 14.37 -11.95
C GLY A 248 24.46 14.11 -13.16
N ILE A 249 25.46 13.24 -12.99
CA ILE A 249 26.48 12.95 -14.01
C ILE A 249 25.87 12.52 -15.36
N THR A 250 24.75 11.80 -15.35
CA THR A 250 24.07 11.33 -16.58
C THR A 250 23.34 12.44 -17.32
N TYR A 251 22.78 13.43 -16.62
CA TYR A 251 21.86 14.43 -17.18
C TYR A 251 22.41 15.86 -17.20
N GLY A 252 23.51 16.12 -16.50
CA GLY A 252 24.04 17.47 -16.25
C GLY A 252 23.41 18.12 -15.02
N ASN A 253 23.58 19.43 -14.89
CA ASN A 253 23.12 20.18 -13.70
C ASN A 253 21.59 20.42 -13.66
N TYR A 254 20.90 20.31 -14.80
CA TYR A 254 19.46 20.53 -14.91
C TYR A 254 18.97 20.10 -16.30
N LYS A 255 18.08 19.10 -16.36
CA LYS A 255 17.46 18.64 -17.61
C LYS A 255 15.94 18.48 -17.42
N PRO A 256 15.11 19.40 -17.95
CA PRO A 256 13.66 19.33 -17.76
C PRO A 256 13.03 18.18 -18.56
N GLY A 257 12.04 17.55 -17.96
CA GLY A 257 11.36 16.37 -18.51
C GLY A 257 10.27 15.84 -17.57
N GLN A 258 9.74 14.67 -17.89
CA GLN A 258 8.68 14.00 -17.13
C GLN A 258 8.97 12.50 -16.92
N LEU A 259 8.39 11.92 -15.87
CA LEU A 259 8.38 10.48 -15.61
C LEU A 259 6.95 9.98 -15.42
N SER A 260 6.46 9.18 -16.36
CA SER A 260 5.15 8.54 -16.24
C SER A 260 5.19 7.36 -15.29
N ILE A 261 4.32 7.34 -14.28
CA ILE A 261 4.11 6.21 -13.36
C ILE A 261 2.62 5.89 -13.28
N THR A 262 2.26 4.65 -13.58
CA THR A 262 0.89 4.16 -13.38
C THR A 262 0.67 3.75 -11.93
N LEU A 263 -0.33 4.34 -11.28
CA LEU A 263 -0.90 3.87 -10.02
C LEU A 263 -1.92 2.75 -10.36
N PRO A 264 -1.66 1.48 -9.98
CA PRO A 264 -2.44 0.32 -10.45
C PRO A 264 -3.95 0.38 -10.23
N ALA A 265 -4.72 -0.19 -11.15
CA ALA A 265 -6.13 -0.51 -10.92
C ALA A 265 -6.29 -1.51 -9.76
N THR A 266 -7.46 -1.50 -9.09
CA THR A 266 -7.77 -2.48 -8.05
C THR A 266 -9.21 -2.98 -8.15
N ALA A 267 -9.43 -4.25 -7.79
CA ALA A 267 -10.75 -4.83 -7.58
C ALA A 267 -10.81 -5.53 -6.22
N GLU A 268 -11.96 -5.50 -5.56
CA GLU A 268 -12.21 -6.29 -4.34
C GLU A 268 -13.59 -6.93 -4.37
N LEU A 269 -13.60 -8.26 -4.18
CA LEU A 269 -14.77 -9.02 -3.80
C LEU A 269 -14.76 -9.20 -2.28
N ALA A 270 -15.81 -8.72 -1.61
CA ALA A 270 -15.94 -8.74 -0.16
C ALA A 270 -17.24 -9.41 0.28
N SER A 271 -17.23 -9.97 1.49
CA SER A 271 -18.45 -10.41 2.16
C SER A 271 -18.46 -10.08 3.65
N PHE A 272 -19.67 -9.93 4.18
CA PHE A 272 -19.96 -9.74 5.59
C PHE A 272 -21.05 -10.73 6.02
N HIS A 273 -20.82 -11.42 7.14
CA HIS A 273 -21.70 -12.44 7.69
C HIS A 273 -21.86 -12.27 9.21
N GLN A 274 -23.00 -11.74 9.63
CA GLN A 274 -23.44 -11.79 11.03
C GLN A 274 -23.81 -13.24 11.38
N LEU A 275 -23.11 -13.84 12.35
CA LEU A 275 -23.29 -15.23 12.78
C LEU A 275 -24.15 -15.37 14.04
N SER A 276 -24.15 -14.35 14.89
CA SER A 276 -25.01 -14.20 16.07
C SER A 276 -25.20 -12.71 16.37
N GLU A 277 -25.99 -12.35 17.38
CA GLU A 277 -26.15 -10.95 17.81
C GLU A 277 -24.83 -10.28 18.20
N GLN A 278 -23.81 -11.05 18.61
CA GLN A 278 -22.52 -10.53 19.06
C GLN A 278 -21.37 -10.75 18.08
N TRP A 279 -21.47 -11.73 17.16
CA TRP A 279 -20.35 -12.12 16.29
C TRP A 279 -20.65 -11.92 14.82
N ALA A 280 -19.71 -11.27 14.11
CA ALA A 280 -19.66 -11.22 12.66
C ALA A 280 -18.29 -11.67 12.13
N ILE A 281 -18.29 -12.31 10.96
CA ILE A 281 -17.10 -12.64 10.18
C ILE A 281 -17.20 -11.91 8.84
N HIS A 282 -16.07 -11.44 8.34
CA HIS A 282 -15.97 -10.71 7.09
C HIS A 282 -14.66 -11.09 6.38
N SER A 283 -14.71 -11.15 5.05
CA SER A 283 -13.60 -11.65 4.23
C SER A 283 -13.54 -10.95 2.89
N SER A 284 -12.34 -10.81 2.32
CA SER A 284 -12.16 -10.24 0.99
C SER A 284 -11.04 -10.91 0.20
N ILE A 285 -11.18 -10.82 -1.13
CA ILE A 285 -10.15 -11.09 -2.12
C ILE A 285 -9.96 -9.79 -2.90
N ASN A 286 -8.75 -9.24 -2.84
CA ASN A 286 -8.38 -8.02 -3.54
C ASN A 286 -7.38 -8.38 -4.63
N TRP A 287 -7.58 -7.86 -5.83
CA TRP A 287 -6.64 -7.91 -6.96
C TRP A 287 -6.12 -6.49 -7.22
N THR A 288 -4.83 -6.38 -7.52
CA THR A 288 -4.17 -5.13 -7.94
C THR A 288 -3.43 -5.37 -9.24
N ASP A 289 -3.65 -4.51 -10.24
CA ASP A 289 -3.06 -4.57 -11.58
C ASP A 289 -1.61 -4.06 -11.59
N TRP A 290 -0.76 -4.73 -10.82
CA TRP A 290 0.66 -4.40 -10.76
C TRP A 290 1.37 -4.63 -12.10
N SER A 291 0.77 -5.32 -13.08
CA SER A 291 1.32 -5.41 -14.44
C SER A 291 1.42 -4.06 -15.17
N SER A 292 0.63 -3.07 -14.74
CA SER A 292 0.73 -1.68 -15.22
C SER A 292 2.02 -0.95 -14.82
N PHE A 293 2.77 -1.45 -13.82
CA PHE A 293 4.06 -0.91 -13.40
C PHE A 293 5.21 -1.68 -14.06
N ASP A 294 5.38 -1.45 -15.37
CA ASP A 294 6.30 -2.22 -16.23
C ASP A 294 7.71 -1.63 -16.33
N GLN A 295 7.84 -0.30 -16.43
CA GLN A 295 9.14 0.37 -16.59
C GLN A 295 9.11 1.81 -16.06
N LEU A 296 10.28 2.32 -15.69
CA LEU A 296 10.54 3.72 -15.39
C LEU A 296 11.34 4.33 -16.54
N THR A 297 10.72 5.24 -17.29
CA THR A 297 11.34 5.90 -18.45
C THR A 297 11.17 7.41 -18.30
N ALA A 298 12.29 8.14 -18.24
CA ALA A 298 12.28 9.60 -18.30
C ALA A 298 12.14 10.05 -19.76
N GLU A 299 11.24 10.99 -20.02
CA GLU A 299 11.11 11.68 -21.31
C GLU A 299 11.51 13.15 -21.13
N PHE A 300 12.34 13.68 -22.03
CA PHE A 300 12.93 15.02 -21.89
C PHE A 300 12.44 15.99 -22.95
N ASN A 301 12.42 17.28 -22.61
CA ASN A 301 11.91 18.34 -23.50
C ASN A 301 12.75 18.56 -24.78
N ASP A 302 13.93 17.95 -24.88
CA ASP A 302 14.77 17.90 -26.10
C ASP A 302 14.38 16.76 -27.07
N GLY A 303 13.40 15.94 -26.70
CA GLY A 303 12.94 14.77 -27.46
C GLY A 303 13.77 13.50 -27.26
N SER A 304 14.73 13.50 -26.32
CA SER A 304 15.41 12.29 -25.86
C SER A 304 14.65 11.61 -24.72
N SER A 305 14.93 10.33 -24.48
CA SER A 305 14.42 9.57 -23.34
C SER A 305 15.51 8.67 -22.75
N ASP A 306 15.31 8.23 -21.50
CA ASP A 306 16.20 7.33 -20.78
C ASP A 306 15.39 6.26 -20.03
N LEU A 307 15.72 4.98 -20.27
CA LEU A 307 15.12 3.84 -19.57
C LEU A 307 15.86 3.62 -18.25
N ILE A 308 15.30 4.17 -17.17
CA ILE A 308 15.91 4.21 -15.85
C ILE A 308 15.99 2.82 -15.23
N LYS A 309 14.89 2.05 -15.29
CA LYS A 309 14.74 0.68 -14.80
C LYS A 309 13.60 -0.05 -15.54
N SER A 310 13.84 -1.30 -15.97
CA SER A 310 12.76 -2.27 -16.22
C SER A 310 12.24 -2.79 -14.88
N GLU A 311 10.93 -2.74 -14.65
CA GLU A 311 10.29 -3.20 -13.40
C GLU A 311 9.51 -4.50 -13.61
N ASN A 312 8.72 -4.66 -14.66
CA ASN A 312 8.06 -5.93 -15.04
C ASN A 312 7.30 -6.60 -13.87
N TRP A 313 6.53 -5.80 -13.13
CA TRP A 313 5.72 -6.29 -12.00
C TRP A 313 4.55 -7.14 -12.51
N LYS A 314 3.91 -7.87 -11.60
CA LYS A 314 2.80 -8.79 -11.92
C LYS A 314 1.65 -8.58 -10.97
N ASP A 315 0.44 -8.72 -11.51
CA ASP A 315 -0.81 -8.82 -10.76
C ASP A 315 -0.64 -9.62 -9.48
N ASN A 316 -1.06 -9.01 -8.38
CA ASN A 316 -1.02 -9.66 -7.08
C ASN A 316 -2.44 -9.85 -6.53
N TYR A 317 -2.53 -10.71 -5.51
CA TYR A 317 -3.77 -10.94 -4.78
C TYR A 317 -3.54 -10.85 -3.29
N ARG A 318 -4.47 -10.20 -2.59
CA ARG A 318 -4.53 -10.12 -1.14
C ARG A 318 -5.79 -10.80 -0.64
N PHE A 319 -5.63 -11.75 0.27
CA PHE A 319 -6.70 -12.51 0.90
C PHE A 319 -6.81 -12.07 2.35
N ALA A 320 -7.99 -11.70 2.82
CA ALA A 320 -8.19 -11.23 4.18
C ALA A 320 -9.40 -11.89 4.84
N LEU A 321 -9.25 -12.22 6.13
CA LEU A 321 -10.30 -12.78 6.98
C LEU A 321 -10.24 -12.08 8.34
N GLY A 322 -11.37 -11.55 8.79
CA GLY A 322 -11.46 -10.91 10.09
C GLY A 322 -12.79 -11.18 10.77
N THR A 323 -12.86 -10.74 12.02
CA THR A 323 -14.03 -10.87 12.86
C THR A 323 -14.24 -9.60 13.69
N SER A 324 -15.51 -9.30 13.95
CA SER A 324 -15.94 -8.29 14.90
C SER A 324 -16.80 -8.95 15.98
N TYR A 325 -16.49 -8.67 17.24
CA TYR A 325 -17.18 -9.18 18.43
C TYR A 325 -17.68 -8.01 19.28
N ILE A 326 -19.00 -7.92 19.43
CA ILE A 326 -19.66 -6.96 20.32
C ILE A 326 -19.52 -7.52 21.74
N TRP A 327 -18.64 -6.90 22.54
CA TRP A 327 -18.33 -7.32 23.90
C TRP A 327 -19.42 -6.89 24.88
N ASP A 328 -19.89 -5.64 24.74
CA ASP A 328 -21.03 -5.07 25.47
C ASP A 328 -21.74 -4.01 24.61
N GLN A 329 -22.55 -3.13 25.23
CA GLN A 329 -23.33 -2.11 24.51
C GLN A 329 -22.46 -1.00 23.88
N ASP A 330 -21.27 -0.76 24.44
CA ASP A 330 -20.40 0.35 24.04
C ASP A 330 -19.10 -0.14 23.37
N LEU A 331 -18.66 -1.38 23.63
CA LEU A 331 -17.38 -1.91 23.17
C LEU A 331 -17.53 -3.00 22.10
N THR A 332 -16.95 -2.76 20.92
CA THR A 332 -16.72 -3.76 19.87
C THR A 332 -15.24 -4.07 19.73
N LEU A 333 -14.85 -5.34 19.85
CA LEU A 333 -13.51 -5.82 19.59
C LEU A 333 -13.38 -6.34 18.16
N ARG A 334 -12.22 -6.16 17.54
CA ARG A 334 -11.93 -6.63 16.18
C ARG A 334 -10.60 -7.36 16.13
N ALA A 335 -10.51 -8.33 15.23
CA ALA A 335 -9.26 -9.01 14.90
C ALA A 335 -9.27 -9.44 13.43
N GLY A 336 -8.10 -9.56 12.82
CA GLY A 336 -8.01 -10.06 11.45
C GLY A 336 -6.61 -10.53 11.06
N ILE A 337 -6.60 -11.36 10.02
CA ILE A 337 -5.41 -11.82 9.31
C ILE A 337 -5.57 -11.51 7.83
N ALA A 338 -4.49 -11.07 7.18
CA ALA A 338 -4.43 -11.01 5.72
C ALA A 338 -3.11 -11.59 5.21
N TYR A 339 -3.15 -12.20 4.03
CA TYR A 339 -1.98 -12.64 3.29
C TYR A 339 -1.98 -11.98 1.91
N ASP A 340 -0.89 -11.31 1.60
CA ASP A 340 -0.71 -10.47 0.42
C ASP A 340 0.43 -11.05 -0.42
N LEU A 341 0.15 -11.36 -1.69
CA LEU A 341 1.12 -11.99 -2.58
C LEU A 341 2.16 -10.99 -3.09
N SER A 342 3.35 -11.51 -3.42
CA SER A 342 4.42 -10.70 -4.01
C SER A 342 4.07 -10.37 -5.46
N ALA A 343 4.03 -9.09 -5.80
CA ALA A 343 3.94 -8.61 -7.18
C ALA A 343 5.24 -8.85 -7.98
N VAL A 344 6.38 -9.00 -7.29
CA VAL A 344 7.71 -8.94 -7.91
C VAL A 344 8.46 -10.26 -7.84
N SER A 345 8.87 -10.77 -9.00
CA SER A 345 9.75 -11.93 -9.08
C SER A 345 11.18 -11.60 -8.61
N THR A 346 11.95 -12.57 -8.15
CA THR A 346 13.35 -12.37 -7.71
C THR A 346 14.21 -11.64 -8.73
N LYS A 347 13.97 -11.83 -10.04
CA LYS A 347 14.72 -11.15 -11.10
C LYS A 347 14.52 -9.62 -11.09
N TYR A 348 13.35 -9.12 -10.68
CA TYR A 348 12.99 -7.71 -10.89
C TYR A 348 12.99 -6.85 -9.62
N ARG A 349 13.11 -7.47 -8.44
CA ARG A 349 13.18 -6.76 -7.14
C ARG A 349 14.33 -5.77 -7.12
N THR A 350 14.14 -4.64 -6.45
CA THR A 350 15.17 -3.61 -6.21
C THR A 350 15.39 -3.39 -4.71
N ALA A 351 16.48 -2.73 -4.33
CA ALA A 351 16.66 -2.25 -2.96
C ALA A 351 15.70 -1.10 -2.62
N THR A 352 15.49 -0.19 -3.57
CA THR A 352 14.67 1.03 -3.46
C THR A 352 13.16 0.76 -3.43
N ILE A 353 12.68 -0.36 -3.99
CA ILE A 353 11.27 -0.76 -3.92
C ILE A 353 11.19 -2.20 -3.38
N PRO A 354 11.32 -2.39 -2.05
CA PRO A 354 11.45 -3.72 -1.45
C PRO A 354 10.12 -4.48 -1.43
N GLU A 355 9.72 -5.14 -2.53
CA GLU A 355 8.43 -5.85 -2.61
C GLU A 355 8.52 -7.35 -2.25
N THR A 356 7.62 -7.85 -1.40
CA THR A 356 7.51 -9.28 -1.08
C THR A 356 6.16 -9.65 -0.45
N SER A 357 5.90 -10.95 -0.29
CA SER A 357 4.66 -11.45 0.32
C SER A 357 4.55 -11.08 1.80
N ARG A 358 3.39 -10.57 2.21
CA ARG A 358 3.10 -10.05 3.57
C ARG A 358 2.02 -10.85 4.29
N THR A 359 2.22 -11.09 5.58
CA THR A 359 1.22 -11.59 6.55
C THR A 359 0.91 -10.51 7.57
N TRP A 360 -0.32 -10.02 7.54
CA TRP A 360 -0.85 -9.00 8.44
C TRP A 360 -1.53 -9.69 9.62
N LEU A 361 -1.17 -9.36 10.86
CA LEU A 361 -1.94 -9.70 12.06
C LEU A 361 -2.46 -8.41 12.69
N SER A 362 -3.76 -8.32 12.92
CA SER A 362 -4.40 -7.09 13.40
C SER A 362 -5.37 -7.33 14.54
N VAL A 363 -5.46 -6.34 15.43
CA VAL A 363 -6.44 -6.24 16.51
C VAL A 363 -6.94 -4.80 16.63
N GLY A 364 -8.17 -4.60 17.10
CA GLY A 364 -8.68 -3.25 17.34
C GLY A 364 -9.88 -3.24 18.26
N ALA A 365 -10.29 -2.02 18.64
CA ALA A 365 -11.46 -1.76 19.46
C ALA A 365 -12.20 -0.54 18.93
N GLY A 366 -13.53 -0.59 18.95
CA GLY A 366 -14.42 0.55 18.75
C GLY A 366 -15.21 0.80 20.03
N TYR A 367 -15.20 2.04 20.51
CA TYR A 367 -15.90 2.49 21.72
C TYR A 367 -16.95 3.54 21.39
N GLN A 368 -18.21 3.26 21.74
CA GLN A 368 -19.37 4.12 21.51
C GLN A 368 -19.47 5.19 22.62
N ALA A 369 -18.59 6.19 22.58
CA ALA A 369 -18.48 7.22 23.62
C ALA A 369 -19.78 8.02 23.87
N THR A 370 -20.62 8.19 22.83
CA THR A 370 -22.02 8.64 22.95
C THR A 370 -22.86 7.96 21.86
N LYS A 371 -24.19 8.14 21.83
CA LYS A 371 -25.03 7.61 20.74
C LYS A 371 -24.65 8.13 19.34
N GLN A 372 -23.96 9.26 19.28
CA GLN A 372 -23.52 9.93 18.05
C GLN A 372 -22.04 9.70 17.75
N LEU A 373 -21.20 9.55 18.78
CA LEU A 373 -19.73 9.49 18.67
C LEU A 373 -19.20 8.08 18.93
N THR A 374 -18.50 7.53 17.95
CA THR A 374 -17.70 6.30 18.06
C THR A 374 -16.22 6.64 17.92
N LEU A 375 -15.37 6.04 18.75
CA LEU A 375 -13.91 6.14 18.68
C LEU A 375 -13.34 4.75 18.37
N ASP A 376 -12.61 4.61 17.26
CA ASP A 376 -11.92 3.38 16.89
C ASP A 376 -10.40 3.52 17.10
N ALA A 377 -9.79 2.45 17.60
CA ALA A 377 -8.34 2.27 17.64
C ALA A 377 -7.98 0.91 17.02
N GLY A 378 -6.90 0.87 16.22
CA GLY A 378 -6.41 -0.33 15.56
C GLY A 378 -4.90 -0.47 15.68
N PHE A 379 -4.43 -1.70 15.83
CA PHE A 379 -3.02 -2.06 15.77
C PHE A 379 -2.84 -3.23 14.78
N THR A 380 -1.82 -3.10 13.94
CA THR A 380 -1.43 -4.16 12.99
C THR A 380 0.07 -4.38 13.07
N TYR A 381 0.49 -5.64 13.04
CA TYR A 381 1.87 -6.03 12.78
C TYR A 381 1.94 -6.77 11.45
N ILE A 382 2.85 -6.34 10.57
CA ILE A 382 3.09 -6.95 9.26
C ILE A 382 4.41 -7.71 9.33
N PHE A 383 4.29 -9.04 9.40
CA PHE A 383 5.38 -9.95 9.04
C PHE A 383 5.41 -10.07 7.54
N ALA A 384 6.57 -10.29 6.95
CA ALA A 384 6.62 -10.53 5.51
C ALA A 384 7.89 -11.31 5.15
N LYS A 385 8.03 -11.70 3.89
CA LYS A 385 8.88 -12.84 3.52
C LYS A 385 10.27 -12.41 3.04
N LYS A 386 11.32 -12.83 3.76
CA LYS A 386 12.72 -12.60 3.34
C LYS A 386 12.91 -13.00 1.88
N ALA A 387 13.41 -12.06 1.08
CA ALA A 387 13.55 -12.24 -0.36
C ALA A 387 14.97 -11.93 -0.81
N SER A 388 15.47 -12.70 -1.78
CA SER A 388 16.73 -12.37 -2.46
C SER A 388 16.54 -11.16 -3.39
N LEU A 389 17.62 -10.43 -3.55
CA LEU A 389 17.79 -9.27 -4.42
C LEU A 389 19.16 -9.40 -5.09
N ASP A 390 19.20 -9.32 -6.41
CA ASP A 390 20.41 -9.42 -7.22
C ASP A 390 20.35 -8.32 -8.31
N GLU A 391 21.36 -7.45 -8.38
CA GLU A 391 21.47 -6.38 -9.39
C GLU A 391 22.88 -6.46 -10.04
N PRO A 392 23.06 -6.36 -11.37
CA PRO A 392 22.10 -5.95 -12.37
C PRO A 392 21.06 -7.03 -12.70
N ARG A 393 19.82 -6.60 -12.94
CA ARG A 393 18.68 -7.48 -13.26
C ARG A 393 18.57 -7.75 -14.76
N GLU A 394 18.83 -6.70 -15.55
CA GLU A 394 18.80 -6.65 -17.01
C GLU A 394 19.80 -5.60 -17.54
N VAL A 395 19.84 -5.41 -18.87
CA VAL A 395 20.73 -4.48 -19.59
C VAL A 395 20.62 -3.03 -19.08
N SER A 396 19.44 -2.58 -18.61
CA SER A 396 19.26 -1.26 -18.00
C SER A 396 20.20 -1.01 -16.81
N ASP A 397 20.54 -2.08 -16.09
CA ASP A 397 21.32 -2.02 -14.86
C ASP A 397 22.81 -2.30 -15.12
N GLU A 398 23.19 -2.80 -16.30
CA GLU A 398 24.59 -3.13 -16.64
C GLU A 398 25.50 -1.89 -16.60
N THR A 399 24.99 -0.73 -17.03
CA THR A 399 25.71 0.55 -16.92
C THR A 399 26.06 0.86 -15.47
N ALA A 400 25.12 0.70 -14.54
CA ALA A 400 25.36 0.87 -13.11
C ALA A 400 26.38 -0.16 -12.59
N ALA A 401 26.21 -1.44 -12.95
CA ALA A 401 27.15 -2.51 -12.57
C ALA A 401 28.59 -2.25 -13.07
N SER A 402 28.76 -1.59 -14.21
CA SER A 402 30.07 -1.22 -14.76
C SER A 402 30.83 -0.17 -13.92
N ILE A 403 30.11 0.67 -13.15
CA ILE A 403 30.69 1.72 -12.31
C ILE A 403 31.34 1.13 -11.04
N ALA A 404 30.60 0.30 -10.31
CA ALA A 404 31.01 -0.17 -8.97
C ALA A 404 30.64 -1.63 -8.63
N GLY A 405 30.07 -2.40 -9.57
CA GLY A 405 29.94 -3.86 -9.48
C GLY A 405 28.53 -4.40 -9.27
N THR A 406 28.42 -5.72 -9.23
CA THR A 406 27.16 -6.46 -9.07
C THR A 406 26.81 -6.61 -7.60
N TYR A 407 25.57 -6.29 -7.21
CA TYR A 407 25.03 -6.53 -5.88
C TYR A 407 24.33 -7.88 -5.79
N SER A 408 24.51 -8.59 -4.66
CA SER A 408 23.69 -9.75 -4.29
C SER A 408 23.43 -9.73 -2.79
N GLY A 409 22.18 -9.93 -2.39
CA GLY A 409 21.75 -9.79 -1.01
C GLY A 409 20.34 -10.27 -0.73
N LYS A 410 19.84 -9.91 0.45
CA LYS A 410 18.50 -10.24 0.94
C LYS A 410 17.89 -9.06 1.67
N VAL A 411 16.62 -8.81 1.39
CA VAL A 411 15.79 -7.88 2.17
C VAL A 411 15.09 -8.60 3.33
N SER A 412 14.99 -7.92 4.47
CA SER A 412 14.26 -8.28 5.68
C SER A 412 13.62 -7.03 6.34
N GLY A 413 12.94 -7.18 7.49
CA GLY A 413 12.17 -6.07 8.09
C GLY A 413 10.80 -6.43 8.66
N ASN A 414 10.01 -5.44 9.08
CA ASN A 414 8.64 -5.59 9.58
C ASN A 414 7.93 -4.23 9.63
N VAL A 415 6.60 -4.21 9.69
CA VAL A 415 5.83 -2.98 10.00
C VAL A 415 5.07 -3.16 11.29
N TRP A 416 4.95 -2.11 12.08
CA TRP A 416 3.81 -1.95 12.97
C TRP A 416 3.05 -0.66 12.64
N LEU A 417 1.73 -0.73 12.79
CA LEU A 417 0.83 0.35 12.48
C LEU A 417 -0.07 0.62 13.68
N LEU A 418 -0.30 1.89 13.96
CA LEU A 418 -1.21 2.35 15.01
C LEU A 418 -2.19 3.38 14.43
N GLY A 419 -3.46 3.03 14.41
CA GLY A 419 -4.54 3.88 13.89
C GLY A 419 -5.46 4.35 14.99
N VAL A 420 -5.90 5.61 14.90
CA VAL A 420 -7.01 6.16 15.69
C VAL A 420 -7.98 6.90 14.77
N GLN A 421 -9.29 6.80 15.05
CA GLN A 421 -10.33 7.43 14.25
C GLN A 421 -11.54 7.80 15.12
N ALA A 422 -12.12 8.97 14.87
CA ALA A 422 -13.38 9.40 15.44
C ALA A 422 -14.45 9.42 14.34
N SER A 423 -15.65 8.97 14.67
CA SER A 423 -16.81 8.99 13.77
C SER A 423 -18.02 9.60 14.48
N TYR A 424 -18.61 10.63 13.91
CA TYR A 424 -19.78 11.34 14.44
C TYR A 424 -20.97 11.23 13.49
N ARG A 425 -22.15 10.93 14.03
CA ARG A 425 -23.43 10.87 13.31
C ARG A 425 -24.36 11.98 13.84
N PHE A 426 -24.87 12.82 12.95
CA PHE A 426 -25.71 13.98 13.27
C PHE A 426 -27.19 13.60 13.43
#